data_AF-A0A920D023-F1
#
_entry.id   AF-A0A920D023-F1
#
_cell.length_a   1.000
_cell.length_b   1.000
_cell.length_c   1.000
_cell.angle_alpha   90.00
_cell.angle_beta   90.00
_cell.angle_gamma   90.00
#
_symmetry.space_group_name_H-M   'P 1'
#
loop_
_entity.id
_entity.type
_entity.pdbx_description
1 polymer ?
#
loop_
_entity_poly.entity_id
_entity_poly.type
_entity_poly.pdbx_seq_one_letter_code
_entity_poly.pdbx_strand_id
1 'polypeptide(L)'
;MNITTINRNDVELALVSSSELLITDVQSALDLIATVSYETGCNRIIINKSAIIEDFFDLKTKILGEITQKFINYQIKMAIVGDFSAYTSKSLKDYIYESNSGKNFFFLESEEQAIEKLSSIR
;
A
#
# COMPACT_ATOMS: atom_id res chain seq x y z
N MET A 1 3.74 1.70 15.54
CA MET A 1 3.61 2.37 14.23
C MET A 1 4.30 3.73 14.28
N ASN A 2 5.01 4.12 13.23
CA ASN A 2 5.57 5.46 13.02
C ASN A 2 5.22 5.94 11.61
N ILE A 3 4.87 7.22 11.49
CA ILE A 3 4.55 7.87 10.22
C ILE A 3 5.53 9.02 9.98
N THR A 4 6.18 9.03 8.83
CA THR A 4 7.02 10.12 8.36
C THR A 4 6.44 10.71 7.09
N THR A 5 6.24 12.03 7.05
CA THR A 5 5.78 12.71 5.84
C THR A 5 6.97 13.10 4.96
N ILE A 6 6.86 12.81 3.67
CA ILE A 6 7.82 13.17 2.63
C ILE A 6 7.12 14.07 1.62
N ASN A 7 7.77 15.15 1.20
CA ASN A 7 7.32 15.95 0.08
C ASN A 7 8.20 15.66 -1.15
N ARG A 8 7.58 15.28 -2.27
CA ARG A 8 8.26 15.07 -3.55
C ARG A 8 7.39 15.64 -4.66
N ASN A 9 7.93 16.59 -5.44
CA ASN A 9 7.21 17.24 -6.55
C ASN A 9 5.86 17.86 -6.12
N ASP A 10 5.83 18.56 -4.98
CA ASP A 10 4.62 19.15 -4.39
C ASP A 10 3.53 18.14 -4.01
N VAL A 11 3.90 16.86 -3.89
CA VAL A 11 3.04 15.78 -3.42
C VAL A 11 3.52 15.34 -2.04
N GLU A 12 2.61 15.33 -1.06
CA GLU A 12 2.86 14.78 0.27
C GLU A 12 2.56 13.29 0.30
N LEU A 13 3.50 12.52 0.86
CA LEU A 13 3.42 11.07 1.01
C LEU A 13 3.67 10.70 2.47
N ALA A 14 2.90 9.76 2.99
CA ALA A 14 3.10 9.17 4.31
C ALA A 14 3.87 7.86 4.19
N LEU A 15 5.08 7.81 4.74
CA LEU A 15 5.85 6.59 4.92
C LEU A 15 5.50 5.98 6.27
N VAL A 16 4.88 4.79 6.23
CA VAL A 16 4.42 4.07 7.41
C VAL A 16 5.36 2.89 7.69
N SER A 17 5.96 2.90 8.87
CA SER A 17 6.79 1.80 9.38
C SER A 17 6.23 1.24 10.68
N SER A 18 6.34 -0.08 10.85
CA SER A 18 5.89 -0.79 12.05
C SER A 18 6.63 -2.11 12.21
N SER A 19 6.91 -2.49 13.46
CA SER A 19 7.37 -3.82 13.84
C SER A 19 6.23 -4.83 13.98
N GLU A 20 4.98 -4.37 13.91
CA GLU A 20 3.75 -5.16 14.06
C GLU A 20 2.91 -5.11 12.78
N LEU A 21 2.03 -6.09 12.61
CA LEU A 21 1.03 -6.08 11.54
C LEU A 21 0.05 -4.92 11.74
N LEU A 22 -0.11 -4.10 10.70
CA LEU A 22 -1.05 -2.98 10.65
C LEU A 22 -2.26 -3.28 9.78
N ILE A 23 -2.12 -4.16 8.79
CA ILE A 23 -3.21 -4.59 7.92
C ILE A 23 -3.39 -6.09 8.10
N THR A 24 -4.41 -6.47 8.87
CA THR A 24 -4.79 -7.88 9.10
C THR A 24 -6.14 -8.24 8.49
N ASP A 25 -6.97 -7.24 8.21
CA ASP A 25 -8.31 -7.35 7.66
C ASP A 25 -8.75 -6.00 7.05
N VAL A 26 -10.00 -5.92 6.61
CA VAL A 26 -10.55 -4.69 6.04
C VAL A 26 -10.64 -3.56 7.08
N GLN A 27 -10.97 -3.86 8.35
CA GLN A 27 -11.16 -2.84 9.37
C GLN A 27 -9.84 -2.18 9.75
N SER A 28 -8.80 -2.97 10.03
CA SER A 28 -7.44 -2.48 10.30
C SER A 28 -6.88 -1.65 9.13
N ALA A 29 -7.21 -2.01 7.89
CA ALA A 29 -6.85 -1.20 6.72
C ALA A 29 -7.56 0.17 6.69
N LEU A 30 -8.83 0.24 7.11
CA LEU A 30 -9.57 1.50 7.24
C LEU A 30 -9.06 2.34 8.42
N ASP A 31 -8.71 1.70 9.53
CA ASP A 31 -8.11 2.35 10.70
C ASP A 31 -6.76 2.97 10.35
N LEU A 32 -5.95 2.29 9.52
CA LEU A 32 -4.70 2.82 8.98
C LEU A 32 -4.94 4.09 8.14
N ILE A 33 -5.91 4.05 7.22
CA ILE A 33 -6.27 5.23 6.41
C ILE A 33 -6.67 6.40 7.31
N ALA A 34 -7.55 6.15 8.29
CA ALA A 34 -8.05 7.19 9.19
C ALA A 34 -6.90 7.81 10.00
N THR A 35 -6.00 6.98 10.53
CA THR A 35 -4.84 7.41 11.33
C THR A 35 -3.90 8.27 10.49
N VAL A 36 -3.48 7.78 9.31
CA VAL A 36 -2.58 8.52 8.42
C VAL A 36 -3.21 9.84 7.98
N SER A 37 -4.49 9.83 7.58
CA SER A 37 -5.19 11.04 7.16
C SER A 37 -5.32 12.05 8.29
N TYR A 38 -5.59 11.60 9.51
CA TYR A 38 -5.74 12.49 10.67
C TYR A 38 -4.40 13.11 11.09
N GLU A 39 -3.32 12.32 11.13
CA GLU A 39 -2.02 12.79 11.61
C GLU A 39 -1.26 13.62 10.56
N THR A 40 -1.45 13.33 9.28
CA THR A 40 -0.59 13.90 8.22
C THR A 40 -1.35 14.62 7.11
N GLY A 41 -2.66 14.43 6.98
CA GLY A 41 -3.44 14.90 5.82
C GLY A 41 -3.11 14.18 4.50
N CYS A 42 -2.17 13.23 4.49
CA CYS A 42 -1.75 12.54 3.28
C CYS A 42 -2.81 11.54 2.79
N ASN A 43 -2.96 11.46 1.46
CA ASN A 43 -3.76 10.42 0.79
C ASN A 43 -2.89 9.45 -0.03
N ARG A 44 -1.56 9.58 0.05
CA ARG A 44 -0.59 8.67 -0.57
C ARG A 44 0.23 7.98 0.51
N ILE A 45 0.13 6.66 0.58
CA ILE A 45 0.69 5.86 1.68
C ILE A 45 1.72 4.88 1.13
N ILE A 46 2.89 4.85 1.74
CA ILE A 46 3.92 3.82 1.51
C ILE A 46 3.97 2.97 2.76
N ILE A 47 3.84 1.65 2.63
CA ILE A 47 3.89 0.72 3.76
C ILE A 47 4.80 -0.46 3.43
N ASN A 48 5.55 -0.92 4.42
CA ASN A 48 6.36 -2.12 4.29
C ASN A 48 5.48 -3.38 4.26
N LYS A 49 5.79 -4.31 3.36
CA LYS A 49 5.12 -5.61 3.22
C LYS A 49 5.01 -6.35 4.55
N SER A 50 6.04 -6.26 5.39
CA SER A 50 6.09 -6.91 6.71
C SER A 50 5.03 -6.42 7.70
N ALA A 51 4.38 -5.28 7.43
CA ALA A 51 3.27 -4.76 8.24
C ALA A 51 1.90 -5.25 7.74
N ILE A 52 1.85 -6.18 6.78
CA ILE A 52 0.64 -6.73 6.20
C ILE A 52 0.61 -8.24 6.43
N ILE A 53 -0.53 -8.77 6.85
CA ILE A 53 -0.71 -10.21 7.06
C ILE A 53 -0.52 -10.99 5.76
N GLU A 54 0.04 -12.19 5.84
CA GLU A 54 0.35 -12.98 4.65
C GLU A 54 -0.90 -13.39 3.85
N ASP A 55 -2.04 -13.56 4.52
CA ASP A 55 -3.36 -13.83 3.93
C ASP A 55 -3.80 -12.75 2.92
N PHE A 56 -3.26 -11.53 3.04
CA PHE A 56 -3.46 -10.47 2.06
C PHE A 56 -2.92 -10.87 0.68
N PHE A 57 -1.84 -11.64 0.61
CA PHE A 57 -1.22 -12.05 -0.66
C PHE A 57 -1.79 -13.36 -1.21
N ASP A 58 -2.73 -14.01 -0.51
CA ASP A 58 -3.51 -15.13 -1.06
C ASP A 58 -4.85 -14.63 -1.61
N LEU A 59 -4.98 -14.59 -2.95
CA LEU A 59 -6.19 -14.14 -3.63
C LEU A 59 -7.47 -14.92 -3.24
N LYS A 60 -7.34 -16.14 -2.70
CA LYS A 60 -8.50 -16.94 -2.25
C LYS A 60 -9.18 -16.33 -1.02
N THR A 61 -8.46 -15.58 -0.20
CA THR A 61 -9.00 -14.92 1.00
C THR A 61 -9.89 -13.73 0.63
N LYS A 62 -9.75 -13.20 -0.59
CA LYS A 62 -10.39 -11.98 -1.10
C LYS A 62 -10.01 -10.68 -0.38
N ILE A 63 -9.17 -10.76 0.65
CA ILE A 63 -8.73 -9.61 1.47
C ILE A 63 -8.09 -8.53 0.59
N LEU A 64 -7.19 -8.91 -0.32
CA LEU A 64 -6.55 -7.97 -1.25
C LEU A 64 -7.55 -7.13 -2.04
N GLY A 65 -8.53 -7.81 -2.65
CA GLY A 65 -9.53 -7.16 -3.50
C GLY A 65 -10.44 -6.24 -2.69
N GLU A 66 -10.90 -6.69 -1.52
CA GLU A 66 -11.76 -5.91 -0.64
C GLU A 66 -11.04 -4.65 -0.13
N ILE A 67 -9.79 -4.78 0.33
CA ILE A 67 -8.98 -3.64 0.79
C ILE A 67 -8.67 -2.70 -0.37
N THR A 68 -8.19 -3.20 -1.52
CA THR A 68 -7.87 -2.33 -2.67
C THR A 68 -9.10 -1.54 -3.12
N GLN A 69 -10.28 -2.16 -3.11
CA GLN A 69 -11.54 -1.47 -3.42
C GLN A 69 -11.85 -0.34 -2.43
N LYS A 70 -11.64 -0.56 -1.12
CA LYS A 70 -11.80 0.51 -0.10
C LYS A 70 -10.84 1.66 -0.37
N PHE A 71 -9.57 1.38 -0.61
CA PHE A 71 -8.56 2.42 -0.88
C PHE A 71 -8.96 3.30 -2.07
N ILE A 72 -9.44 2.69 -3.15
CA ILE A 72 -9.96 3.43 -4.31
C ILE A 72 -11.19 4.27 -3.94
N ASN A 73 -12.16 3.70 -3.20
CA ASN A 73 -13.35 4.44 -2.77
C ASN A 73 -13.03 5.67 -1.92
N TYR A 74 -12.01 5.57 -1.06
CA TYR A 74 -11.52 6.67 -0.22
C TYR A 74 -10.46 7.55 -0.90
N GLN A 75 -10.21 7.36 -2.20
CA GLN A 75 -9.22 8.13 -2.98
C GLN A 75 -7.79 8.05 -2.39
N ILE A 76 -7.46 6.93 -1.76
CA ILE A 76 -6.13 6.64 -1.24
C ILE A 76 -5.31 5.94 -2.32
N LYS A 77 -4.10 6.45 -2.54
CA LYS A 77 -3.07 5.81 -3.36
C LYS A 77 -2.09 5.10 -2.43
N MET A 78 -1.75 3.85 -2.69
CA MET A 78 -0.89 3.05 -1.83
C MET A 78 0.22 2.36 -2.61
N ALA A 79 1.42 2.30 -2.01
CA ALA A 79 2.50 1.42 -2.43
C ALA A 79 2.90 0.50 -1.27
N ILE A 80 2.92 -0.80 -1.53
CA ILE A 80 3.47 -1.81 -0.64
C ILE A 80 4.91 -2.08 -1.08
N VAL A 81 5.85 -1.92 -0.17
CA VAL A 81 7.28 -2.09 -0.43
C VAL A 81 7.79 -3.40 0.17
N GLY A 82 8.45 -4.23 -0.64
CA GLY A 82 9.12 -5.43 -0.16
C GLY A 82 9.41 -6.44 -1.26
N ASP A 83 9.88 -7.62 -0.85
CA ASP A 83 10.16 -8.73 -1.75
C ASP A 83 8.90 -9.59 -2.00
N PHE A 84 8.50 -9.67 -3.26
CA PHE A 84 7.37 -10.47 -3.75
C PHE A 84 7.82 -11.71 -4.54
N SER A 85 9.13 -11.95 -4.69
CA SER A 85 9.69 -13.04 -5.50
C SER A 85 9.31 -14.43 -4.99
N ALA A 86 9.09 -14.57 -3.66
CA ALA A 86 8.65 -15.81 -3.02
C ALA A 86 7.24 -16.25 -3.46
N TYR A 87 6.40 -15.34 -3.95
CA TYR A 87 5.07 -15.71 -4.43
C TYR A 87 5.15 -16.33 -5.81
N THR A 88 4.81 -17.62 -5.91
CA THR A 88 4.87 -18.39 -7.16
C THR A 88 3.55 -18.43 -7.92
N SER A 89 2.44 -18.04 -7.28
CA SER A 89 1.11 -18.05 -7.88
C SER A 89 1.03 -17.12 -9.10
N LYS A 90 0.63 -17.68 -10.25
CA LYS A 90 0.45 -16.90 -11.49
C LYS A 90 -0.57 -15.78 -11.29
N SER A 91 -1.70 -16.07 -10.64
CA SER A 91 -2.77 -15.08 -10.47
C SER A 91 -2.35 -13.89 -9.62
N LEU A 92 -1.53 -14.10 -8.59
CA LEU A 92 -1.00 -12.98 -7.80
C LEU A 92 0.03 -12.17 -8.61
N LYS A 93 0.90 -12.84 -9.37
CA LYS A 93 1.87 -12.16 -10.25
C LYS A 93 1.16 -11.30 -11.30
N ASP A 94 0.13 -11.85 -11.93
CA ASP A 94 -0.70 -11.12 -12.90
C ASP A 94 -1.38 -9.91 -12.23
N TYR A 95 -1.95 -10.10 -11.02
CA TYR A 95 -2.54 -9.00 -10.25
C TYR A 95 -1.52 -7.88 -9.92
N ILE A 96 -0.32 -8.25 -9.45
CA ILE A 96 0.75 -7.30 -9.13
C ILE A 96 1.17 -6.53 -10.39
N TYR A 97 1.34 -7.23 -11.51
CA TYR A 97 1.71 -6.62 -12.79
C TYR A 97 0.66 -5.61 -13.28
N GLU A 98 -0.61 -5.99 -13.23
CA GLU A 98 -1.74 -5.11 -13.59
C GLU A 98 -1.83 -3.90 -12.65
N SER A 99 -1.71 -4.13 -11.34
CA SER A 99 -1.74 -3.08 -10.31
C SER A 99 -0.63 -2.05 -10.54
N ASN A 100 0.59 -2.51 -10.79
CA ASN A 100 1.75 -1.63 -11.05
C ASN A 100 1.64 -0.79 -12.32
N SER A 101 0.83 -1.25 -13.28
CA SER A 101 0.48 -0.52 -14.51
C SER A 101 -0.68 0.46 -14.30
N GLY A 102 -1.40 0.35 -13.18
CA GLY A 102 -2.50 1.22 -12.79
C GLY A 102 -2.05 2.55 -12.16
N LYS A 103 -2.95 3.14 -11.36
CA LYS A 103 -2.77 4.49 -10.77
C LYS A 103 -2.97 4.57 -9.26
N ASN A 104 -3.42 3.50 -8.62
CA ASN A 104 -3.92 3.56 -7.24
C ASN A 104 -3.15 2.66 -6.27
N PHE A 105 -2.70 1.48 -6.71
CA PHE A 105 -2.14 0.48 -5.83
C PHE A 105 -0.90 -0.13 -6.46
N PHE A 106 0.22 -0.15 -5.74
CA PHE A 106 1.52 -0.55 -6.28
C PHE A 106 2.21 -1.55 -5.33
N PHE A 107 2.98 -2.46 -5.91
CA PHE A 107 3.83 -3.43 -5.22
C PHE A 107 5.25 -3.25 -5.77
N LEU A 108 6.14 -2.69 -4.96
CA LEU A 108 7.45 -2.20 -5.40
C LEU A 108 8.55 -2.74 -4.49
N GLU A 109 9.78 -2.76 -5.00
CA GLU A 109 10.90 -3.39 -4.29
C GLU A 109 11.54 -2.48 -3.23
N SER A 110 11.37 -1.15 -3.36
CA SER A 110 11.98 -0.18 -2.45
C SER A 110 11.12 1.06 -2.20
N GLU A 111 11.41 1.73 -1.09
CA GLU A 111 10.77 2.99 -0.71
C GLU A 111 11.04 4.10 -1.74
N GLU A 112 12.24 4.18 -2.32
CA GLU A 112 12.55 5.18 -3.36
C GLU A 112 11.68 4.97 -4.61
N GLN A 113 11.54 3.72 -5.09
CA GLN A 113 10.65 3.43 -6.22
C GLN A 113 9.20 3.81 -5.89
N ALA A 114 8.77 3.58 -4.65
CA ALA A 114 7.43 3.96 -4.20
C ALA A 114 7.24 5.48 -4.15
N ILE A 115 8.22 6.24 -3.66
CA ILE A 115 8.20 7.71 -3.64
C ILE A 115 8.15 8.26 -5.07
N GLU A 116 9.00 7.76 -5.98
CA GLU A 116 9.01 8.18 -7.39
C GLU A 116 7.66 7.86 -8.08
N LYS A 117 7.17 6.63 -7.93
CA LYS A 117 5.91 6.19 -8.53
C LYS A 117 4.74 7.00 -7.99
N LEU A 118 4.61 7.10 -6.66
CA LEU A 118 3.49 7.80 -6.04
C LEU A 118 3.58 9.30 -6.19
N SER A 119 4.74 9.93 -6.42
CA SER A 119 4.81 11.39 -6.67
C SER A 119 4.56 11.76 -8.14
N SER A 120 4.79 10.84 -9.08
CA SER A 120 4.61 11.10 -10.52
C SER A 120 3.15 10.97 -11.01
N ILE A 121 2.31 10.24 -10.27
CA ILE A 121 0.91 10.02 -10.64
C ILE A 121 0.06 11.25 -10.32
N ARG A 122 -0.74 11.70 -11.28
CA ARG A 122 -1.76 12.75 -11.07
C ARG A 122 -2.95 12.15 -10.34
#